data_AF-A0A222WLE1-F1
#
_entry.id   AF-A0A222WLE1-F1
#
_cell.length_a   1.000
_cell.length_b   1.000
_cell.length_c   1.000
_cell.angle_alpha   90.00
_cell.angle_beta   90.00
_cell.angle_gamma   90.00
#
_symmetry.space_group_name_H-M   'P 1'
#
loop_
_entity.id
_entity.type
_entity.pdbx_description
1 polymer ?
#
loop_
_entity_poly.entity_id
_entity_poly.type
_entity_poly.pdbx_seq_one_letter_code
_entity_poly.pdbx_strand_id
1 'polypeptide(L)'
;MTTKFRANEQAIKEIVCMRPVWTQEVESGEAELHYYHIMDALNRKWQTVGVNVSDVIEVFEKGHNDTWTRILEPAPFDPDLTDNNLINMLRIGPDAWHVRNAMQIILNSVVRRNAFVSRLVNVNREDICKLLCIMKNEYLLHNQLSDEAFMHMYGVNPVEALSIYFLESVDIHIHWEWRDAGGTSEKAIQYKKEVPFMTLNQAIERAEGERNACT
;
A
#
# COMPACT_ATOMS: atom_id res chain seq x y z
N MET A 1 4.24 -11.87 27.23
CA MET A 1 5.03 -12.10 26.00
C MET A 1 5.15 -10.76 25.31
N THR A 2 6.34 -10.15 25.31
CA THR A 2 6.62 -8.94 24.55
C THR A 2 6.74 -9.34 23.08
N THR A 3 5.72 -9.05 22.29
CA THR A 3 5.77 -9.20 20.83
C THR A 3 6.93 -8.35 20.31
N LYS A 4 8.01 -8.98 19.84
CA LYS A 4 9.09 -8.28 19.10
C LYS A 4 8.43 -7.63 17.89
N PHE A 5 8.43 -6.30 17.84
CA PHE A 5 7.94 -5.56 16.67
C PHE A 5 8.89 -5.83 15.49
N ARG A 6 8.35 -6.34 14.39
CA ARG A 6 9.11 -6.64 13.17
C ARG A 6 8.81 -5.58 12.14
N ALA A 7 9.84 -4.98 11.56
CA ALA A 7 9.67 -4.07 10.44
C ALA A 7 9.40 -4.82 9.13
N ASN A 8 9.92 -6.05 9.01
CA ASN A 8 9.66 -6.96 7.89
C ASN A 8 9.00 -8.27 8.37
N GLU A 9 7.73 -8.46 8.05
CA GLU A 9 6.95 -9.65 8.39
C GLU A 9 6.80 -10.65 7.23
N GLN A 10 7.22 -10.22 6.04
CA GLN A 10 7.20 -10.96 4.79
C GLN A 10 8.04 -12.24 4.83
N ALA A 11 7.63 -13.22 4.02
CA ALA A 11 8.37 -14.47 3.86
C ALA A 11 9.71 -14.25 3.15
N ILE A 12 10.71 -15.01 3.57
CA ILE A 12 12.00 -15.12 2.87
C ILE A 12 11.92 -16.34 1.94
N LYS A 13 12.19 -16.14 0.65
CA LYS A 13 12.21 -17.20 -0.36
C LYS A 13 13.57 -17.89 -0.44
N GLU A 14 14.64 -17.11 -0.31
CA GLU A 14 16.00 -17.59 -0.46
C GLU A 14 16.96 -16.75 0.41
N ILE A 15 17.99 -17.40 0.96
CA ILE A 15 19.11 -16.78 1.65
C ILE A 15 20.39 -17.37 1.10
N VAL A 16 21.29 -16.51 0.64
CA VAL A 16 22.59 -16.92 0.10
C VAL A 16 23.70 -16.22 0.87
N CYS A 17 24.60 -17.01 1.46
CA CYS A 17 25.82 -16.49 2.08
C CYS A 17 26.79 -16.03 0.99
N MET A 18 27.35 -14.84 1.18
CA MET A 18 28.29 -14.22 0.27
C MET A 18 29.68 -14.15 0.92
N ARG A 19 30.58 -13.40 0.28
CA ARG A 19 31.93 -13.16 0.80
C ARG A 19 31.91 -12.54 2.21
N PRO A 20 32.97 -12.78 3.00
CA PRO A 20 33.17 -12.10 4.27
C PRO A 20 33.09 -10.58 4.15
N VAL A 21 32.63 -9.95 5.23
CA VAL A 21 32.65 -8.50 5.42
C VAL A 21 34.08 -8.12 5.78
N TRP A 22 34.81 -7.64 4.76
CA TRP A 22 36.20 -7.20 4.84
C TRP A 22 37.20 -8.37 4.87
N THR A 23 38.48 -8.10 4.58
CA THR A 23 39.56 -9.08 4.81
C THR A 23 39.88 -9.07 6.29
N GLN A 24 39.14 -9.85 7.08
CA GLN A 24 39.39 -9.97 8.52
C GLN A 24 40.63 -10.84 8.74
N GLU A 25 41.65 -10.31 9.45
CA GLU A 25 42.60 -11.17 10.17
C GLU A 25 41.85 -11.71 11.38
N VAL A 26 41.14 -12.84 11.20
CA VAL A 26 40.34 -13.44 12.26
C VAL A 26 41.30 -13.98 13.33
N GLU A 27 41.46 -13.25 14.45
CA GLU A 27 42.10 -13.78 15.64
C GLU A 27 41.31 -14.99 16.17
N SER A 28 42.01 -15.98 16.75
CA SER A 28 41.39 -17.27 17.07
C SER A 28 40.19 -17.11 18.02
N GLY A 29 38.98 -17.32 17.50
CA GLY A 29 37.74 -17.33 18.29
C GLY A 29 36.72 -16.26 17.92
N GLU A 30 37.04 -15.30 17.04
CA GLU A 30 36.03 -14.38 16.50
C GLU A 30 35.23 -15.05 15.37
N ALA A 31 33.90 -14.86 15.40
CA ALA A 31 33.03 -15.43 14.39
C ALA A 31 32.97 -14.51 13.17
N GLU A 32 33.36 -15.04 12.01
CA GLU A 32 33.49 -14.29 10.75
C GLU A 32 32.13 -13.72 10.32
N LEU A 33 32.10 -12.42 10.02
CA LEU A 33 30.89 -11.74 9.57
C LEU A 33 30.79 -11.84 8.04
N HIS A 34 29.64 -12.26 7.50
CA HIS A 34 29.44 -12.38 6.06
C HIS A 34 28.37 -11.43 5.55
N TYR A 35 28.51 -11.00 4.29
CA TYR A 35 27.38 -10.45 3.55
C TYR A 35 26.40 -11.58 3.20
N TYR A 36 25.11 -11.27 3.19
CA TYR A 36 24.06 -12.18 2.75
C TYR A 36 23.16 -11.50 1.74
N HIS A 37 22.71 -12.26 0.75
CA HIS A 37 21.61 -11.87 -0.11
C HIS A 37 20.33 -12.58 0.32
N ILE A 38 19.25 -11.83 0.44
CA ILE A 38 17.91 -12.33 0.76
C ILE A 38 16.97 -12.00 -0.40
N MET A 39 16.26 -13.01 -0.89
CA MET A 39 15.11 -12.80 -1.78
C MET A 39 13.83 -12.87 -0.95
N ASP A 40 13.04 -11.80 -0.97
CA ASP A 40 11.79 -11.73 -0.20
C ASP A 40 10.54 -12.12 -1.00
N ALA A 41 9.38 -12.08 -0.33
CA ALA A 41 8.08 -12.40 -0.93
C ALA A 41 7.72 -11.51 -2.12
N LEU A 42 8.21 -10.27 -2.15
CA LEU A 42 8.02 -9.28 -3.22
C LEU A 42 9.04 -9.41 -4.37
N ASN A 43 9.88 -10.46 -4.34
CA ASN A 43 10.97 -10.67 -5.31
C ASN A 43 12.01 -9.53 -5.31
N ARG A 44 12.21 -8.88 -4.16
CA ARG A 44 13.30 -7.93 -3.99
C ARG A 44 14.54 -8.66 -3.51
N LYS A 45 15.70 -8.20 -3.99
CA LYS A 45 16.99 -8.66 -3.49
C LYS A 45 17.51 -7.68 -2.45
N TRP A 46 17.67 -8.18 -1.24
CA TRP A 46 18.25 -7.45 -0.13
C TRP A 46 19.70 -7.88 0.08
N GLN A 47 20.53 -6.94 0.52
CA GLN A 47 21.80 -7.25 1.16
C GLN A 47 21.66 -7.02 2.66
N THR A 48 22.16 -7.96 3.45
CA THR A 48 22.33 -7.80 4.90
C THR A 48 23.64 -8.45 5.37
N VAL A 49 23.87 -8.47 6.69
CA VAL A 49 25.05 -9.09 7.31
C VAL A 49 24.64 -10.02 8.45
N GLY A 50 25.49 -11.00 8.74
CA GLY A 50 25.35 -11.83 9.93
C GLY A 50 26.49 -12.85 10.02
N VAL A 51 26.62 -13.49 11.18
CA VAL A 51 27.58 -14.59 11.37
C VAL A 51 26.99 -15.89 10.84
N ASN A 52 25.69 -16.08 11.03
CA ASN A 52 24.93 -17.23 10.56
C ASN A 52 23.55 -16.81 10.02
N VAL A 53 22.82 -17.78 9.44
CA VAL A 53 21.49 -17.55 8.85
C VAL A 53 20.47 -17.03 9.86
N SER A 54 20.53 -17.45 11.13
CA SER A 54 19.59 -16.97 12.16
C SER A 54 19.79 -15.48 12.44
N ASP A 55 21.04 -15.02 12.51
CA ASP A 55 21.37 -13.61 12.72
C ASP A 55 20.87 -12.77 11.53
N VAL A 56 21.10 -13.26 10.32
CA VAL A 56 20.67 -12.64 9.06
C VAL A 56 19.16 -12.43 9.04
N ILE A 57 18.39 -13.43 9.46
CA ILE A 57 16.93 -13.33 9.58
C ILE A 57 16.56 -12.26 10.62
N GLU A 58 17.20 -12.25 11.79
CA GLU A 58 16.91 -11.25 12.82
C GLU A 58 17.24 -9.82 12.35
N VAL A 59 18.36 -9.65 11.63
CA VAL A 59 18.75 -8.34 11.08
C VAL A 59 17.79 -7.90 9.97
N PHE A 60 17.32 -8.81 9.13
CA PHE A 60 16.29 -8.51 8.11
C PHE A 60 14.93 -8.14 8.73
N GLU A 61 14.50 -8.85 9.77
CA GLU A 61 13.24 -8.59 10.49
C GLU A 61 13.22 -7.20 11.15
N LYS A 62 14.39 -6.65 11.51
CA LYS A 62 14.55 -5.27 12.01
C LYS A 62 14.36 -4.20 10.93
N GLY A 63 14.33 -4.58 9.66
CA GLY A 63 14.02 -3.67 8.55
C GLY A 63 15.23 -3.03 7.90
N HIS A 64 14.94 -2.07 7.02
CA HIS A 64 15.96 -1.28 6.33
C HIS A 64 16.81 -0.46 7.30
N ASN A 65 18.12 -0.53 7.11
CA ASN A 65 19.13 0.26 7.80
C ASN A 65 20.28 0.50 6.81
N ASP A 66 20.52 1.77 6.44
CA ASP A 66 21.54 2.17 5.46
C ASP A 66 22.94 1.63 5.73
N THR A 67 23.23 1.27 6.98
CA THR A 67 24.53 0.72 7.37
C THR A 67 24.69 -0.75 6.96
N TRP A 68 23.64 -1.55 7.08
CA TRP A 68 23.75 -3.01 7.03
C TRP A 68 22.71 -3.68 6.13
N THR A 69 21.47 -3.19 6.10
CA THR A 69 20.35 -3.83 5.40
C THR A 69 19.75 -2.89 4.37
N ARG A 70 19.92 -3.21 3.10
CA ARG A 70 19.42 -2.40 1.97
C ARG A 70 18.89 -3.25 0.83
N ILE A 71 17.99 -2.68 0.04
CA ILE A 71 17.53 -3.27 -1.21
C ILE A 71 18.61 -3.02 -2.28
N LEU A 72 19.14 -4.09 -2.88
CA LEU A 72 20.06 -4.03 -4.01
C LEU A 72 19.30 -4.00 -5.34
N GLU A 73 18.29 -4.86 -5.46
CA GLU A 73 17.46 -4.97 -6.66
C GLU A 73 16.00 -4.78 -6.22
N PRO A 74 15.30 -3.75 -6.73
CA PRO A 74 13.91 -3.50 -6.39
C PRO A 74 13.00 -4.60 -6.97
N ALA A 75 11.74 -4.58 -6.58
CA ALA A 75 10.77 -5.55 -7.08
C ALA A 75 10.61 -5.34 -8.59
N PRO A 76 10.68 -6.41 -9.41
CA PRO A 76 10.44 -6.30 -10.83
C PRO A 76 8.99 -5.89 -11.10
N PHE A 77 8.75 -5.22 -12.22
CA PHE A 77 7.39 -4.95 -12.67
C PHE A 77 6.70 -6.25 -13.07
N ASP A 78 5.51 -6.47 -12.52
CA ASP A 78 4.67 -7.64 -12.78
C ASP A 78 3.34 -7.19 -13.43
N PRO A 79 3.13 -7.45 -14.73
CA PRO A 79 1.91 -7.07 -15.44
C PRO A 79 0.67 -7.84 -14.97
N ASP A 80 0.85 -9.00 -14.33
CA ASP A 80 -0.22 -9.88 -13.89
C ASP A 80 -0.48 -9.78 -12.38
N LEU A 81 0.20 -8.84 -11.70
CA LEU A 81 0.08 -8.62 -10.26
C LEU A 81 -1.36 -8.29 -9.88
N THR A 82 -2.01 -9.18 -9.12
CA THR A 82 -3.37 -8.99 -8.61
C THR A 82 -3.40 -8.56 -7.13
N ASP A 83 -4.55 -8.08 -6.67
CA ASP A 83 -4.76 -7.70 -5.26
C ASP A 83 -4.61 -8.90 -4.34
N ASN A 84 -5.07 -10.08 -4.79
CA ASN A 84 -4.90 -11.33 -4.06
C ASN A 84 -3.43 -11.75 -3.95
N ASN A 85 -2.62 -11.51 -4.99
CA ASN A 85 -1.18 -11.73 -4.90
C ASN A 85 -0.57 -10.84 -3.81
N LEU A 86 -0.91 -9.56 -3.79
CA LEU A 86 -0.41 -8.61 -2.79
C LEU A 86 -0.86 -8.98 -1.36
N ILE A 87 -2.13 -9.31 -1.16
CA ILE A 87 -2.65 -9.73 0.15
C ILE A 87 -1.85 -10.92 0.70
N ASN A 88 -1.53 -11.89 -0.16
CA ASN A 88 -0.75 -13.07 0.21
C ASN A 88 0.72 -12.73 0.47
N MET A 89 1.37 -11.96 -0.41
CA MET A 89 2.79 -11.58 -0.28
C MET A 89 3.04 -10.71 0.96
N LEU A 90 2.09 -9.83 1.29
CA LEU A 90 2.16 -8.93 2.45
C LEU A 90 1.60 -9.57 3.74
N ARG A 91 1.15 -10.84 3.67
CA ARG A 91 0.57 -11.61 4.79
C ARG A 91 -0.57 -10.89 5.50
N ILE A 92 -1.41 -10.19 4.75
CA ILE A 92 -2.53 -9.44 5.31
C ILE A 92 -3.63 -10.43 5.72
N GLY A 93 -3.89 -10.56 7.01
CA GLY A 93 -4.90 -11.47 7.55
C GLY A 93 -6.33 -11.13 7.12
N PRO A 94 -7.29 -12.08 7.24
CA PRO A 94 -8.70 -11.86 6.91
C PRO A 94 -9.33 -10.76 7.77
N ASP A 95 -8.91 -10.65 9.04
CA ASP A 95 -9.44 -9.66 9.98
C ASP A 95 -9.00 -8.23 9.68
N ALA A 96 -7.99 -8.04 8.81
CA ALA A 96 -7.53 -6.74 8.35
C ALA A 96 -8.33 -6.24 7.12
N TRP A 97 -9.65 -6.43 7.15
CA TRP A 97 -10.56 -6.14 6.05
C TRP A 97 -10.47 -4.68 5.57
N HIS A 98 -10.26 -3.72 6.48
CA HIS A 98 -10.10 -2.31 6.13
C HIS A 98 -8.85 -2.05 5.29
N VAL A 99 -7.75 -2.76 5.55
CA VAL A 99 -6.52 -2.65 4.74
C VAL A 99 -6.75 -3.29 3.37
N ARG A 100 -7.42 -4.45 3.33
CA ARG A 100 -7.74 -5.15 2.08
C ARG A 100 -8.61 -4.29 1.16
N ASN A 101 -9.67 -3.68 1.70
CA ASN A 101 -10.55 -2.80 0.94
C ASN A 101 -9.78 -1.55 0.45
N ALA A 102 -8.99 -0.93 1.33
CA ALA A 102 -8.17 0.22 0.95
C ALA A 102 -7.20 -0.13 -0.20
N MET A 103 -6.55 -1.30 -0.15
CA MET A 103 -5.68 -1.76 -1.23
C MET A 103 -6.44 -1.92 -2.55
N GLN A 104 -7.59 -2.60 -2.54
CA GLN A 104 -8.38 -2.82 -3.76
C GLN A 104 -8.84 -1.50 -4.39
N ILE A 105 -9.25 -0.54 -3.57
CA ILE A 105 -9.78 0.75 -4.04
C ILE A 105 -8.65 1.68 -4.49
N ILE A 106 -7.58 1.82 -3.70
CA ILE A 106 -6.48 2.74 -3.98
C ILE A 106 -5.58 2.19 -5.09
N LEU A 107 -5.28 0.88 -5.04
CA LEU A 107 -4.40 0.18 -5.98
C LEU A 107 -5.21 -0.49 -7.11
N ASN A 108 -6.30 0.15 -7.56
CA ASN A 108 -7.25 -0.37 -8.55
C ASN A 108 -6.70 -0.58 -9.97
N SER A 109 -5.39 -0.48 -10.19
CA SER A 109 -4.76 -0.78 -11.48
C SER A 109 -3.40 -1.44 -11.30
N VAL A 110 -2.97 -2.21 -12.30
CA VAL A 110 -1.66 -2.86 -12.31
C VAL A 110 -0.51 -1.87 -12.08
N VAL A 111 -0.61 -0.66 -12.64
CA VAL A 111 0.39 0.40 -12.49
C VAL A 111 0.47 0.87 -11.05
N ARG A 112 -0.68 1.08 -10.38
CA ARG A 112 -0.74 1.51 -8.98
C ARG A 112 -0.23 0.43 -8.03
N ARG A 113 -0.53 -0.84 -8.31
CA ARG A 113 -0.02 -2.00 -7.55
C ARG A 113 1.50 -2.11 -7.62
N ASN A 114 2.06 -2.02 -8.82
CA ASN A 114 3.51 -2.05 -8.99
C ASN A 114 4.19 -0.83 -8.35
N ALA A 115 3.58 0.36 -8.45
CA ALA A 115 4.07 1.55 -7.75
C ALA A 115 4.05 1.40 -6.22
N PHE A 116 3.05 0.71 -5.67
CA PHE A 116 2.98 0.41 -4.24
C PHE A 116 4.13 -0.52 -3.83
N VAL A 117 4.33 -1.64 -4.56
CA VAL A 117 5.40 -2.60 -4.26
C VAL A 117 6.78 -1.97 -4.36
N SER A 118 7.03 -1.13 -5.37
CA SER A 118 8.33 -0.50 -5.56
C SER A 118 8.68 0.54 -4.49
N ARG A 119 7.66 1.16 -3.88
CA ARG A 119 7.82 2.19 -2.84
C ARG A 119 7.79 1.64 -1.42
N LEU A 120 7.19 0.46 -1.22
CA LEU A 120 7.16 -0.18 0.09
C LEU A 120 8.56 -0.71 0.41
N VAL A 121 9.19 -0.17 1.46
CA VAL A 121 10.52 -0.64 1.90
C VAL A 121 10.34 -1.76 2.92
N ASN A 122 9.77 -1.43 4.07
CA ASN A 122 9.48 -2.37 5.14
C ASN A 122 8.07 -2.94 4.99
N VAL A 123 7.92 -4.25 5.18
CA VAL A 123 6.60 -4.91 5.10
C VAL A 123 6.09 -5.16 6.52
N ASN A 124 5.38 -4.16 7.04
CA ASN A 124 4.61 -4.24 8.28
C ASN A 124 3.32 -3.42 8.14
N ARG A 125 2.36 -3.64 9.04
CA ARG A 125 1.03 -3.01 8.97
C ARG A 125 1.08 -1.48 8.97
N GLU A 126 1.97 -0.88 9.74
CA GLU A 126 2.07 0.57 9.85
C GLU A 126 2.53 1.20 8.52
N ASP A 127 3.62 0.68 7.96
CA ASP A 127 4.18 1.20 6.71
C ASP A 127 3.24 0.93 5.51
N ILE A 128 2.54 -0.21 5.50
CA ILE A 128 1.50 -0.49 4.50
C ILE A 128 0.40 0.57 4.56
N CYS A 129 -0.18 0.81 5.75
CA CYS A 129 -1.25 1.80 5.91
C CYS A 129 -0.77 3.22 5.56
N LYS A 130 0.42 3.59 6.02
CA LYS A 130 1.01 4.91 5.75
C LYS A 130 1.22 5.13 4.25
N LEU A 131 1.76 4.15 3.54
CA LEU A 131 1.99 4.25 2.10
C LEU A 131 0.67 4.30 1.33
N LEU A 132 -0.34 3.51 1.71
CA LEU A 132 -1.68 3.60 1.10
C LEU A 132 -2.28 5.00 1.26
N CYS A 133 -2.18 5.62 2.44
CA CYS A 133 -2.66 6.98 2.67
C CYS A 133 -1.92 8.01 1.79
N ILE A 134 -0.58 7.91 1.69
CA ILE A 134 0.22 8.79 0.83
C ILE A 134 -0.22 8.64 -0.64
N MET A 135 -0.33 7.41 -1.12
CA MET A 135 -0.71 7.14 -2.51
C MET A 135 -2.15 7.56 -2.81
N LYS A 136 -3.09 7.38 -1.88
CA LYS A 136 -4.46 7.91 -2.01
C LYS A 136 -4.41 9.41 -2.27
N ASN A 137 -3.68 10.16 -1.46
CA ASN A 137 -3.61 11.62 -1.58
C ASN A 137 -2.97 12.05 -2.91
N GLU A 138 -1.88 11.41 -3.32
CA GLU A 138 -1.24 11.66 -4.61
C GLU A 138 -2.18 11.39 -5.78
N TYR A 139 -2.94 10.30 -5.72
CA TYR A 139 -3.89 9.94 -6.78
C TYR A 139 -5.10 10.87 -6.82
N LEU A 140 -5.59 11.33 -5.68
CA LEU A 140 -6.65 12.35 -5.66
C LEU A 140 -6.18 13.69 -6.26
N LEU A 141 -4.89 14.03 -6.14
CA LEU A 141 -4.35 15.29 -6.67
C LEU A 141 -3.95 15.23 -8.15
N HIS A 142 -3.32 14.13 -8.58
CA HIS A 142 -2.57 14.11 -9.84
C HIS A 142 -3.02 13.02 -10.80
N ASN A 143 -3.77 12.02 -10.34
CA ASN A 143 -4.15 10.86 -11.15
C ASN A 143 -5.57 10.40 -10.82
N GLN A 144 -6.47 11.36 -10.65
CA GLN A 144 -7.88 11.07 -10.40
C GLN A 144 -8.50 10.51 -11.68
N LEU A 145 -9.51 9.66 -11.53
CA LEU A 145 -10.34 9.23 -12.66
C LEU A 145 -10.89 10.48 -13.37
N SER A 146 -10.83 10.52 -14.70
CA SER A 146 -11.34 11.68 -15.44
C SER A 146 -12.84 11.85 -15.20
N ASP A 147 -13.32 13.09 -15.22
CA ASP A 147 -14.75 13.40 -15.02
C ASP A 147 -15.64 12.63 -16.01
N GLU A 148 -15.22 12.52 -17.27
CA GLU A 148 -15.96 11.77 -18.31
C GLU A 148 -16.04 10.27 -18.00
N ALA A 149 -14.90 9.65 -17.63
CA ALA A 149 -14.88 8.24 -17.25
C ALA A 149 -15.69 7.98 -15.98
N PHE A 150 -15.65 8.92 -15.02
CA PHE A 150 -16.45 8.87 -13.81
C PHE A 150 -17.95 8.94 -14.13
N MET A 151 -18.40 9.91 -14.93
CA MET A 151 -19.81 10.03 -15.31
C MET A 151 -20.32 8.79 -16.03
N HIS A 152 -19.52 8.24 -16.96
CA HIS A 152 -19.85 7.00 -17.64
C HIS A 152 -20.00 5.84 -16.65
N MET A 153 -19.03 5.67 -15.74
CA MET A 153 -19.09 4.62 -14.72
C MET A 153 -20.28 4.82 -13.78
N TYR A 154 -20.58 6.06 -13.40
CA TYR A 154 -21.69 6.40 -12.50
C TYR A 154 -23.04 6.02 -13.08
N GLY A 155 -23.22 6.16 -14.40
CA GLY A 155 -24.45 5.74 -15.10
C GLY A 155 -24.66 4.22 -15.12
N VAL A 156 -23.58 3.43 -14.98
CA VAL A 156 -23.64 1.95 -14.99
C VAL A 156 -23.67 1.39 -13.57
N ASN A 157 -22.77 1.85 -12.71
CA ASN A 157 -22.61 1.40 -11.33
C ASN A 157 -22.17 2.58 -10.43
N PRO A 158 -23.11 3.32 -9.82
CA PRO A 158 -22.79 4.52 -9.05
C PRO A 158 -21.99 4.21 -7.78
N VAL A 159 -22.18 3.04 -7.17
CA VAL A 159 -21.43 2.62 -5.97
C VAL A 159 -19.95 2.45 -6.29
N GLU A 160 -19.64 1.74 -7.38
CA GLU A 160 -18.27 1.54 -7.85
C GLU A 160 -17.64 2.86 -8.33
N ALA A 161 -18.40 3.67 -9.07
CA ALA A 161 -17.95 4.97 -9.53
C ALA A 161 -17.55 5.87 -8.37
N LEU A 162 -18.40 6.00 -7.34
CA LEU A 162 -18.10 6.78 -6.15
C LEU A 162 -16.90 6.20 -5.40
N SER A 163 -16.80 4.88 -5.26
CA SER A 163 -15.68 4.23 -4.59
C SER A 163 -14.33 4.57 -5.25
N ILE A 164 -14.28 4.50 -6.58
CA ILE A 164 -13.06 4.77 -7.35
C ILE A 164 -12.77 6.28 -7.42
N TYR A 165 -13.79 7.13 -7.54
CA TYR A 165 -13.60 8.57 -7.68
C TYR A 165 -13.17 9.26 -6.38
N PHE A 166 -13.69 8.79 -5.25
CA PHE A 166 -13.31 9.27 -3.92
C PHE A 166 -12.13 8.48 -3.31
N LEU A 167 -11.77 7.34 -3.89
CA LEU A 167 -10.84 6.36 -3.33
C LEU A 167 -11.24 5.97 -1.88
N GLU A 168 -12.51 5.65 -1.72
CA GLU A 168 -13.17 5.32 -0.45
C GLU A 168 -14.05 4.09 -0.60
N SER A 169 -14.28 3.37 0.50
CA SER A 169 -15.18 2.21 0.50
C SER A 169 -16.61 2.73 0.54
N VAL A 170 -17.32 2.65 -0.59
CA VAL A 170 -18.73 3.05 -0.67
C VAL A 170 -19.56 1.78 -0.75
N ASP A 171 -20.53 1.66 0.15
CA ASP A 171 -21.54 0.62 0.08
C ASP A 171 -22.87 1.19 -0.43
N ILE A 172 -23.85 0.31 -0.56
CA ILE A 172 -25.17 0.68 -1.08
C ILE A 172 -25.88 1.70 -0.17
N HIS A 173 -25.69 1.67 1.15
CA HIS A 173 -26.34 2.59 2.09
C HIS A 173 -25.77 4.00 1.95
N ILE A 174 -24.43 4.13 1.90
CA ILE A 174 -23.77 5.42 1.70
C ILE A 174 -24.19 6.03 0.35
N HIS A 175 -24.35 5.21 -0.69
CA HIS A 175 -24.88 5.70 -1.96
C HIS A 175 -26.33 6.21 -1.87
N TRP A 176 -27.20 5.55 -1.09
CA TRP A 176 -28.56 6.03 -0.86
C TRP A 176 -28.58 7.36 -0.10
N GLU A 177 -27.74 7.52 0.93
CA GLU A 177 -27.55 8.79 1.64
C GLU A 177 -27.11 9.90 0.68
N TRP A 178 -26.14 9.63 -0.19
CA TRP A 178 -25.71 10.55 -1.23
C TRP A 178 -26.83 10.97 -2.17
N ARG A 179 -27.63 10.02 -2.64
CA ARG A 179 -28.75 10.34 -3.53
C ARG A 179 -29.85 11.10 -2.80
N ASP A 180 -30.18 10.72 -1.57
CA ASP A 180 -31.20 11.38 -0.76
C ASP A 180 -30.77 12.80 -0.37
N ALA A 181 -29.47 13.05 -0.20
CA ALA A 181 -28.90 14.40 -0.07
C ALA A 181 -29.06 15.27 -1.35
N GLY A 182 -29.59 14.71 -2.45
CA GLY A 182 -29.66 15.36 -3.76
C GLY A 182 -28.31 15.35 -4.47
N GLY A 183 -27.47 14.36 -4.19
CA GLY A 183 -26.18 14.14 -4.82
C GLY A 183 -26.30 13.59 -6.24
N THR A 184 -25.42 14.05 -7.12
CA THR A 184 -25.33 13.64 -8.53
C THR A 184 -23.87 13.52 -8.98
N SER A 185 -23.60 12.90 -10.12
CA SER A 185 -22.25 12.87 -10.70
C SER A 185 -21.65 14.27 -10.86
N GLU A 186 -22.45 15.24 -11.28
CA GLU A 186 -22.01 16.62 -11.52
C GLU A 186 -21.62 17.30 -10.19
N LYS A 187 -22.40 17.09 -9.13
CA LYS A 187 -22.06 17.60 -7.79
C LYS A 187 -20.79 16.96 -7.24
N ALA A 188 -20.63 15.65 -7.40
CA ALA A 188 -19.40 14.98 -6.98
C ALA A 188 -18.16 15.56 -7.69
N ILE A 189 -18.25 15.78 -9.01
CA ILE A 189 -17.19 16.44 -9.79
C ILE A 189 -16.94 17.86 -9.29
N GLN A 190 -18.00 18.66 -9.13
CA GLN A 190 -17.89 20.04 -8.66
C GLN A 190 -17.18 20.10 -7.30
N TYR A 191 -17.63 19.31 -6.33
CA TYR A 191 -17.07 19.30 -4.99
C TYR A 191 -15.62 18.85 -4.97
N LYS A 192 -15.23 17.88 -5.79
CA LYS A 192 -13.83 17.44 -5.90
C LYS A 192 -12.93 18.44 -6.62
N LYS A 193 -13.46 19.22 -7.56
CA LYS A 193 -12.72 20.35 -8.17
C LYS A 193 -12.44 21.45 -7.15
N GLU A 194 -13.38 21.74 -6.27
CA GLU A 194 -13.22 22.75 -5.23
C GLU A 194 -12.31 22.27 -4.09
N VAL A 195 -12.50 21.02 -3.65
CA VAL A 195 -11.76 20.41 -2.55
C VAL A 195 -11.36 18.98 -2.94
N PRO A 196 -10.15 18.77 -3.51
CA PRO A 196 -9.72 17.47 -4.00
C PRO A 196 -9.70 16.36 -2.94
N PHE A 197 -9.53 16.71 -1.67
CA PHE A 197 -9.51 15.77 -0.54
C PHE A 197 -10.88 15.58 0.12
N MET A 198 -11.95 16.16 -0.43
CA MET A 198 -13.28 15.96 0.11
C MET A 198 -13.63 14.47 0.11
N THR A 199 -14.06 13.99 1.28
CA THR A 199 -14.57 12.62 1.46
C THR A 199 -16.01 12.54 0.99
N LEU A 200 -16.50 11.33 0.71
CA LEU A 200 -17.90 11.19 0.29
C LEU A 200 -18.87 11.65 1.39
N ASN A 201 -18.57 11.38 2.67
CA ASN A 201 -19.41 11.85 3.77
C ASN A 201 -19.49 13.39 3.83
N GLN A 202 -18.37 14.09 3.63
CA GLN A 202 -18.37 15.56 3.56
C GLN A 202 -19.17 16.07 2.35
N ALA A 203 -19.10 15.36 1.22
CA ALA A 203 -19.90 15.68 0.04
C ALA A 203 -21.41 15.49 0.33
N ILE A 204 -21.80 14.43 1.03
CA ILE A 204 -23.18 14.17 1.47
C ILE A 204 -23.66 15.32 2.36
N GLU A 205 -22.93 15.64 3.43
CA GLU A 205 -23.27 16.74 4.36
C GLU A 205 -23.46 18.07 3.63
N ARG A 206 -22.58 18.35 2.66
CA ARG A 206 -22.68 19.56 1.84
C ARG A 206 -23.93 19.54 0.94
N ALA A 207 -24.21 18.43 0.27
CA ALA A 207 -25.36 18.31 -0.61
C ALA A 207 -26.69 18.45 0.17
N GLU A 208 -26.77 17.89 1.38
CA GLU A 208 -27.91 18.07 2.27
C GLU A 208 -28.10 19.54 2.66
N GLY A 209 -27.02 20.23 3.02
CA GLY A 209 -27.04 21.66 3.35
C GLY A 209 -27.55 22.51 2.17
N GLU A 210 -27.07 22.25 0.96
CA GLU A 210 -27.51 22.94 -0.26
C GLU A 210 -28.97 22.63 -0.59
N ARG A 211 -29.41 21.39 -0.41
CA ARG A 211 -30.81 20.98 -0.63
C ARG A 211 -31.76 21.73 0.32
N ASN A 212 -31.43 21.76 1.61
CA ASN A 212 -32.26 22.39 2.64
C ASN A 212 -32.30 23.91 2.51
N ALA A 213 -31.29 24.54 1.91
CA ALA A 213 -31.28 25.98 1.64
C ALA A 213 -32.15 26.38 0.42
N CYS A 214 -32.50 25.43 -0.45
CA CYS A 214 -33.33 25.65 -1.64
C CYS A 214 -34.82 25.29 -1.44
N THR A 215 -35.19 24.71 -0.29
CA THR A 215 -36.56 24.39 0.12
C THR A 215 -37.11 25.41 1.10
#